data_AF-A0A0G0ANS2-F1
#
_entry.id   AF-A0A0G0ANS2-F1
#
_cell.length_a   1.000
_cell.length_b   1.000
_cell.length_c   1.000
_cell.angle_alpha   90.00
_cell.angle_beta   90.00
_cell.angle_gamma   90.00
#
_symmetry.space_group_name_H-M   'P 1'
#
loop_
_entity.id
_entity.type
_entity.pdbx_description
1 polymer ?
#
loop_
_entity_poly.entity_id
_entity_poly.type
_entity_poly.pdbx_seq_one_letter_code
_entity_poly.pdbx_strand_id
1 'polypeptide(L)'
;MKPFRFSPIQDKTQMLKAIEYIHFESYKLCKQNLGYILPIAGNIGVFCHFEDEFARLIKIRKEMTDLFDNWNQKYFRLHKPIIFPAKKDIPETKYTYIYIRKPDTAHFHVGDLDFFLEPRKYTELE
;
A
#
# COMPACT_ATOMS: atom_id res chain seq x y z
N MET A 1 -20.39 0.42 -25.30
CA MET A 1 -19.37 1.37 -24.80
C MET A 1 -18.35 0.60 -23.97
N LYS A 2 -17.05 0.87 -24.13
CA LYS A 2 -16.05 0.39 -23.16
C LYS A 2 -16.17 1.27 -21.90
N PRO A 3 -16.26 0.71 -20.69
CA PRO A 3 -16.23 1.52 -19.48
C PRO A 3 -14.91 2.29 -19.42
N PHE A 4 -14.97 3.53 -18.93
CA PHE A 4 -13.78 4.35 -18.70
C PHE A 4 -12.80 3.58 -17.82
N ARG A 5 -11.54 3.49 -18.26
CA ARG A 5 -10.46 2.82 -17.53
C ARG A 5 -9.48 3.86 -17.03
N PHE A 6 -9.42 4.04 -15.73
CA PHE A 6 -8.40 4.86 -15.09
C PHE A 6 -7.31 3.95 -14.54
N SER A 7 -6.09 4.08 -15.05
CA SER A 7 -4.91 3.41 -14.51
C SER A 7 -3.74 4.40 -14.53
N PRO A 8 -3.56 5.15 -13.43
CA PRO A 8 -2.64 6.29 -13.41
C PRO A 8 -1.18 5.88 -13.26
N ILE A 9 -0.88 4.58 -13.10
CA ILE A 9 0.47 4.08 -12.84
C ILE A 9 1.03 3.41 -14.10
N GLN A 10 1.91 4.13 -14.78
CA GLN A 10 2.61 3.70 -15.99
C GLN A 10 4.09 3.38 -15.73
N ASP A 11 4.67 3.97 -14.69
CA ASP A 11 6.09 3.88 -14.38
C ASP A 11 6.36 3.92 -12.87
N LYS A 12 7.63 3.76 -12.49
CA LYS A 12 8.09 3.78 -11.09
C LYS A 12 7.80 5.11 -10.38
N THR A 13 7.89 6.24 -11.07
CA THR A 13 7.62 7.55 -10.48
C THR A 13 6.14 7.67 -10.12
N GLN A 14 5.26 7.22 -11.01
CA GLN A 14 3.82 7.20 -10.77
C GLN A 14 3.44 6.18 -9.69
N MET A 15 4.14 5.04 -9.62
CA MET A 15 3.99 4.07 -8.53
C MET A 15 4.31 4.70 -7.18
N LEU A 16 5.42 5.44 -7.06
CA LEU A 16 5.78 6.14 -5.82
C LEU A 16 4.75 7.20 -5.43
N LYS A 17 4.18 7.94 -6.40
CA LYS A 17 3.08 8.89 -6.14
C LYS A 17 1.81 8.20 -5.66
N ALA A 18 1.48 7.03 -6.22
CA ALA A 18 0.33 6.25 -5.77
C ALA A 18 0.54 5.72 -4.33
N ILE A 19 1.74 5.23 -4.02
CA ILE A 19 2.14 4.81 -2.66
C ILE A 19 2.04 5.99 -1.69
N GLU A 20 2.51 7.19 -2.06
CA GLU A 20 2.39 8.40 -1.25
C GLU A 20 0.92 8.75 -0.97
N TYR A 21 0.07 8.71 -2.00
CA TYR A 21 -1.36 8.94 -1.85
C TYR A 21 -2.02 7.93 -0.91
N ILE A 22 -1.77 6.63 -1.12
CA ILE A 22 -2.28 5.55 -0.26
C ILE A 22 -1.83 5.75 1.18
N HIS A 23 -0.55 6.09 1.40
CA HIS A 23 0.00 6.36 2.72
C HIS A 23 -0.80 7.46 3.44
N PHE A 24 -0.90 8.64 2.84
CA PHE A 24 -1.52 9.78 3.51
C PHE A 24 -3.04 9.63 3.69
N GLU A 25 -3.77 9.12 2.69
CA GLU A 25 -5.22 8.94 2.83
C GLU A 25 -5.56 7.82 3.81
N SER A 26 -4.78 6.75 3.87
CA SER A 26 -5.01 5.67 4.86
C SER A 26 -4.77 6.14 6.30
N TYR A 27 -3.72 6.93 6.54
CA TYR A 27 -3.50 7.53 7.86
C TYR A 27 -4.60 8.52 8.25
N LYS A 28 -5.10 9.31 7.28
CA LYS A 28 -6.24 10.19 7.50
C LYS A 28 -7.49 9.40 7.88
N LEU A 29 -7.79 8.31 7.16
CA LEU A 29 -8.91 7.41 7.48
C LEU A 29 -8.73 6.76 8.86
N CYS A 30 -7.52 6.31 9.21
CA CYS A 30 -7.22 5.77 10.55
C CYS A 30 -7.57 6.78 11.64
N LYS A 31 -7.05 8.01 11.53
CA LYS A 31 -7.33 9.09 12.49
C LYS A 31 -8.83 9.43 12.56
N GLN A 32 -9.52 9.46 11.41
CA GLN A 32 -10.95 9.76 11.37
C GLN A 32 -11.81 8.69 12.05
N ASN A 33 -11.43 7.41 11.94
CA ASN A 33 -12.20 6.31 12.51
C ASN A 33 -11.88 6.06 13.99
N LEU A 34 -10.62 6.22 14.40
CA LEU A 34 -10.17 5.89 15.77
C LEU A 34 -9.96 7.12 16.67
N GLY A 35 -9.89 8.32 16.10
CA GLY A 35 -9.50 9.55 16.81
C GLY A 35 -7.99 9.69 17.07
N TYR A 36 -7.22 8.62 16.88
CA TYR A 36 -5.76 8.57 17.00
C TYR A 36 -5.15 7.77 15.85
N ILE A 37 -3.83 7.83 15.74
CA ILE A 37 -3.07 7.16 14.68
C ILE A 37 -2.41 5.89 15.23
N LEU A 38 -2.49 4.81 14.46
CA LEU A 38 -1.76 3.57 14.72
C LEU A 38 -0.42 3.52 13.96
N PRO A 39 0.60 2.83 14.49
CA PRO A 39 1.77 2.46 13.70
C PRO A 39 1.36 1.49 12.59
N ILE A 40 2.18 1.40 11.55
CA ILE A 40 1.99 0.42 10.47
C ILE A 40 2.87 -0.82 10.66
N ALA A 41 2.51 -1.92 9.99
CA ALA A 41 3.29 -3.15 9.95
C ALA A 41 4.53 -3.10 9.03
N GLY A 42 4.72 -2.02 8.27
CA GLY A 42 5.88 -1.83 7.38
C GLY A 42 5.69 -2.33 5.94
N ASN A 43 4.47 -2.73 5.58
CA ASN A 43 4.08 -3.09 4.21
C ASN A 43 3.01 -2.15 3.66
N ILE A 44 2.93 -2.06 2.33
CA ILE A 44 1.91 -1.30 1.62
C ILE A 44 1.35 -2.09 0.43
N GLY A 45 0.04 -2.04 0.24
CA GLY A 45 -0.66 -2.65 -0.88
C GLY A 45 -1.03 -1.63 -1.94
N VAL A 46 -0.73 -1.95 -3.20
CA VAL A 46 -1.23 -1.21 -4.37
C VAL A 46 -2.18 -2.10 -5.14
N PHE A 47 -3.39 -1.63 -5.38
CA PHE A 47 -4.43 -2.43 -6.03
C PHE A 47 -4.58 -1.99 -7.48
N CYS A 48 -4.82 -2.96 -8.35
CA CYS A 48 -5.17 -2.71 -9.74
C CYS A 48 -6.65 -3.00 -9.97
N HIS A 49 -7.18 -2.45 -11.06
CA HIS A 49 -8.58 -2.61 -11.46
C HIS A 49 -8.72 -3.42 -12.76
N PHE A 50 -7.61 -3.65 -13.47
CA PHE A 50 -7.60 -4.39 -14.73
C PHE A 50 -6.42 -5.35 -14.83
N GLU A 51 -6.57 -6.44 -15.57
CA GLU A 51 -5.53 -7.46 -15.74
C GLU A 51 -4.28 -6.92 -16.48
N ASP A 52 -4.48 -6.05 -17.47
CA ASP A 52 -3.39 -5.39 -18.19
C ASP A 52 -2.60 -4.43 -17.29
N GLU A 53 -3.31 -3.73 -16.40
CA GLU A 53 -2.69 -2.93 -15.34
C GLU A 53 -1.91 -3.83 -14.38
N PHE A 54 -2.50 -4.93 -13.91
CA PHE A 54 -1.81 -5.88 -13.02
C PHE A 54 -0.48 -6.33 -13.61
N ALA A 55 -0.48 -6.75 -14.88
CA ALA A 55 0.73 -7.18 -15.58
C ALA A 55 1.80 -6.06 -15.64
N ARG A 56 1.39 -4.80 -15.87
CA ARG A 56 2.30 -3.65 -15.86
C ARG A 56 2.85 -3.38 -14.45
N LEU A 57 2.01 -3.35 -13.43
CA LEU A 57 2.42 -3.11 -12.05
C LEU A 57 3.37 -4.19 -11.55
N ILE A 58 3.18 -5.45 -11.95
CA ILE A 58 4.12 -6.53 -11.63
C ILE A 58 5.50 -6.27 -12.24
N LYS A 59 5.58 -5.75 -13.47
CA LYS A 59 6.87 -5.38 -14.09
C LYS A 59 7.55 -4.26 -13.29
N ILE A 60 6.83 -3.19 -12.98
CA ILE A 60 7.35 -2.06 -12.19
C ILE A 60 7.79 -2.54 -10.80
N ARG A 61 6.98 -3.36 -10.13
CA ARG A 61 7.31 -3.92 -8.81
C ARG A 61 8.60 -4.73 -8.86
N LYS A 62 8.79 -5.58 -9.88
CA LYS A 62 10.01 -6.38 -10.05
C LYS A 62 11.28 -5.52 -10.16
N GLU A 63 11.20 -4.31 -10.68
CA GLU A 63 12.33 -3.37 -10.71
C GLU A 63 12.64 -2.74 -9.34
N MET A 64 11.72 -2.87 -8.38
CA MET A 64 11.81 -2.28 -7.05
C MET A 64 12.10 -3.30 -5.95
N THR A 65 11.99 -4.60 -6.23
CA THR A 65 11.94 -5.65 -5.21
C THR A 65 12.83 -6.85 -5.47
N ASP A 66 13.29 -7.48 -4.39
CA ASP A 66 13.96 -8.77 -4.43
C ASP A 66 12.98 -9.91 -4.74
N LEU A 67 13.36 -10.82 -5.64
CA LEU A 67 12.51 -11.97 -6.01
C LEU A 67 12.52 -13.08 -4.95
N PHE A 68 13.62 -13.20 -4.20
CA PHE A 68 13.86 -14.28 -3.24
C PHE A 68 13.26 -14.03 -1.86
N ASP A 69 13.01 -12.76 -1.51
CA ASP A 69 12.42 -12.37 -0.23
C ASP A 69 10.95 -11.99 -0.45
N ASN A 70 10.12 -13.04 -0.60
CA ASN A 70 8.70 -12.93 -0.90
C ASN A 70 7.81 -13.58 0.19
N TRP A 71 7.73 -12.99 1.38
CA TRP A 71 6.96 -13.57 2.48
C TRP A 71 5.51 -13.91 2.04
N ASN A 72 5.14 -15.18 2.22
CA ASN A 72 3.87 -15.78 1.80
C ASN A 72 3.53 -15.59 0.31
N GLN A 73 4.54 -15.39 -0.54
CA GLN A 73 4.41 -15.11 -1.99
C GLN A 73 3.57 -13.87 -2.33
N LYS A 74 3.20 -13.07 -1.31
CA LYS A 74 2.37 -11.87 -1.43
C LYS A 74 3.22 -10.63 -1.30
N TYR A 75 4.05 -10.56 -0.26
CA TYR A 75 4.83 -9.37 0.10
C TYR A 75 6.23 -9.46 -0.47
N PHE A 76 6.65 -8.47 -1.26
CA PHE A 76 7.96 -8.44 -1.89
C PHE A 76 8.83 -7.37 -1.24
N ARG A 77 10.01 -7.75 -0.77
CA ARG A 77 10.94 -6.83 -0.13
C ARG A 77 11.47 -5.81 -1.13
N LEU A 78 11.45 -4.54 -0.77
CA LEU A 78 12.00 -3.44 -1.57
C LEU A 78 13.54 -3.43 -1.50
N HIS A 79 14.22 -3.24 -2.63
CA HIS A 79 15.68 -3.05 -2.67
C HIS A 79 16.12 -1.85 -1.83
N LYS A 80 15.30 -0.79 -1.83
CA LYS A 80 15.47 0.40 -1.00
C LYS A 80 14.16 0.69 -0.29
N PRO A 81 14.14 0.80 1.05
CA PRO A 81 12.94 1.18 1.78
C PRO A 81 12.37 2.50 1.27
N ILE A 82 11.05 2.61 1.22
CA ILE A 82 10.38 3.89 0.96
C ILE A 82 10.16 4.55 2.32
N ILE A 83 10.67 5.77 2.46
CA ILE A 83 10.58 6.53 3.70
C ILE A 83 9.77 7.80 3.41
N PHE A 84 8.67 7.98 4.15
CA PHE A 84 7.94 9.24 4.16
C PHE A 84 8.28 9.99 5.44
N PRO A 85 8.76 11.24 5.36
CA PRO A 85 9.04 12.03 6.55
C PRO A 85 7.74 12.35 7.29
N ALA A 86 7.86 12.64 8.58
CA ALA A 86 6.73 13.09 9.38
C ALA A 86 6.07 14.33 8.76
N LYS A 87 4.73 14.32 8.68
CA LYS A 87 3.95 15.40 8.06
C LYS A 87 2.64 15.60 8.81
N LYS A 88 2.46 16.80 9.37
CA LYS A 88 1.33 17.13 10.27
C LYS A 88 1.31 16.11 11.44
N ASP A 89 0.19 15.42 11.63
CA ASP A 89 0.03 14.41 12.69
C ASP A 89 0.53 13.01 12.28
N ILE A 90 0.98 12.83 11.03
CA ILE A 90 1.40 11.53 10.52
C ILE A 90 2.90 11.34 10.82
N PRO A 91 3.29 10.27 11.54
CA PRO A 91 4.68 10.04 11.91
C PRO A 91 5.53 9.68 10.70
N GLU A 92 6.85 9.81 10.85
CA GLU A 92 7.78 9.24 9.88
C GLU A 92 7.51 7.75 9.73
N THR A 93 7.42 7.30 8.47
CA THR A 93 6.96 5.97 8.13
C THR A 93 7.92 5.33 7.16
N LYS A 94 8.28 4.07 7.43
CA LYS A 94 9.18 3.27 6.60
C LYS A 94 8.47 2.02 6.10
N TYR A 95 8.42 1.88 4.77
CA TYR A 95 7.96 0.66 4.11
C TYR A 95 9.15 -0.14 3.61
N THR A 96 9.19 -1.41 3.98
CA THR A 96 10.20 -2.38 3.54
C THR A 96 9.62 -3.42 2.58
N TYR A 97 8.30 -3.55 2.52
CA TYR A 97 7.60 -4.48 1.65
C TYR A 97 6.49 -3.79 0.85
N ILE A 98 6.30 -4.27 -0.39
CA ILE A 98 5.18 -3.88 -1.24
C ILE A 98 4.50 -5.13 -1.78
N TYR A 99 3.19 -5.06 -1.97
CA TYR A 99 2.48 -6.07 -2.74
C TYR A 99 1.50 -5.43 -3.73
N ILE A 100 1.25 -6.14 -4.83
CA ILE A 100 0.26 -5.74 -5.82
C ILE A 100 -0.91 -6.71 -5.73
N ARG A 101 -2.11 -6.20 -5.43
CA ARG A 101 -3.33 -7.03 -5.39
C ARG A 101 -3.92 -7.12 -6.79
N LYS A 102 -4.35 -8.33 -7.17
CA LYS A 102 -5.08 -8.58 -8.43
C LYS A 102 -6.40 -7.80 -8.49
N PRO A 103 -6.94 -7.57 -9.69
CA PRO A 103 -8.22 -6.88 -9.86
C PRO A 103 -9.34 -7.57 -9.09
N ASP A 104 -10.14 -6.77 -8.40
CA ASP A 104 -11.36 -7.20 -7.73
C ASP A 104 -12.53 -6.38 -8.28
N THR A 105 -13.38 -7.02 -9.07
CA THR A 105 -14.51 -6.33 -9.72
C THR A 105 -15.59 -5.86 -8.76
N ALA A 106 -15.60 -6.38 -7.53
CA ALA A 106 -16.53 -5.95 -6.48
C ALA A 106 -16.01 -4.75 -5.66
N HIS A 107 -14.69 -4.49 -5.68
CA HIS A 107 -14.06 -3.50 -4.81
C HIS A 107 -13.08 -2.60 -5.57
N PHE A 108 -13.45 -1.34 -5.76
CA PHE A 108 -12.65 -0.35 -6.48
C PHE A 108 -11.64 0.41 -5.60
N HIS A 109 -11.11 -0.24 -4.56
CA HIS A 109 -10.08 0.36 -3.72
C HIS A 109 -8.77 0.50 -4.50
N VAL A 110 -7.95 1.49 -4.12
CA VAL A 110 -6.68 1.80 -4.81
C VAL A 110 -5.46 1.22 -4.10
N GLY A 111 -5.61 0.82 -2.84
CA GLY A 111 -4.55 0.27 -2.01
C GLY A 111 -4.96 0.18 -0.55
N ASP A 112 -4.05 -0.31 0.29
CA ASP A 112 -4.24 -0.41 1.73
C ASP A 112 -2.93 -0.29 2.50
N LEU A 113 -3.09 -0.06 3.81
CA LEU A 113 -2.05 -0.16 4.83
C LEU A 113 -2.51 -1.12 5.92
N ASP A 114 -1.59 -1.93 6.41
CA ASP A 114 -1.81 -2.74 7.61
C ASP A 114 -1.37 -1.93 8.84
N PHE A 115 -2.36 -1.43 9.60
CA PHE A 115 -2.11 -0.80 10.90
C PHE A 115 -1.92 -1.86 11.97
N PHE A 116 -0.90 -1.65 12.81
CA PHE A 116 -0.59 -2.54 13.92
C PHE A 116 -1.19 -1.99 15.21
N LEU A 117 -2.03 -2.80 15.85
CA LEU A 117 -2.48 -2.60 17.21
C LEU A 117 -1.83 -3.66 18.09
N GLU A 118 -1.21 -3.23 19.20
CA GLU A 118 -0.63 -4.16 20.16
C GLU A 118 -1.69 -5.11 20.71
N PRO A 119 -1.42 -6.43 20.81
CA PRO A 119 -2.42 -7.40 21.25
C PRO A 119 -3.08 -7.06 22.60
N ARG A 120 -2.31 -6.49 23.55
CA ARG A 120 -2.85 -6.05 24.85
C ARG A 120 -3.94 -4.99 24.70
N LYS A 121 -3.71 -3.99 23.85
CA LYS A 121 -4.69 -2.94 23.56
C LYS A 121 -5.89 -3.45 22.77
N TYR A 122 -5.69 -4.48 21.94
CA TYR A 122 -6.79 -5.13 21.22
C TYR A 122 -7.74 -5.84 22.19
N THR A 123 -7.21 -6.59 23.18
CA THR A 123 -8.03 -7.28 24.19
C THR A 123 -8.88 -6.31 25.02
N GLU A 124 -8.46 -5.06 25.21
CA GLU A 124 -9.23 -4.03 25.92
C GLU A 124 -10.42 -3.47 25.11
N LEU A 125 -10.54 -3.83 23.82
CA LEU A 125 -11.64 -3.42 22.93
C LEU A 125 -12.75 -4.47 22.79
N GLU A 126 -12.56 -5.68 23.33
CA GLU A 126 -13.56 -6.75 23.42
C GLU A 126 -14.42 -6.63 24.68
#